data_AF-A0A0B7F9T1-F1
#
_entry.id   AF-A0A0B7F9T1-F1
#
_cell.length_a   1.000
_cell.length_b   1.000
_cell.length_c   1.000
_cell.angle_alpha   90.00
_cell.angle_beta   90.00
_cell.angle_gamma   90.00
#
_symmetry.space_group_name_H-M   'P 1'
#
loop_
_entity.id
_entity.type
_entity.pdbx_description
1 polymer ?
#
loop_
_entity_poly.entity_id
_entity_poly.type
_entity_poly.pdbx_seq_one_letter_code
_entity_poly.pdbx_strand_id
1 'polypeptide(L)'
;MLDGSNPKTGKIWKKVALEFTYDNHKMMHEFLVSPIGHHSAILGIKWLEQEKPEINWALRTLTFPIPTPEHAYIAQEEEANDNPLEDIPTQYHAFAKVFGEEEFNKLPPHRSYDIEIELTEEGPLNSPLYSMTNAESITLKQWLEDELCAGKIRPSKSPISSPVMFVPKKDGSRRLVVDYRKLNARSKKNVYPLPRPDDLMSKLRGAKLFTKLDLRWGYNNVRVKEGDEWKTAFRTKYGLFETLVMPFGLSGAPGAFQAMMNEVFQDLLDISVIIYLDDILIFSSDAREHESHVKEVLRRLMEMQLFCKGSKQGILPG
;
A
#
# COMPACT_ATOMS: atom_id res chain seq x y z
N MET A 1 13.09 1.89 23.99
CA MET A 1 12.13 2.95 24.32
C MET A 1 12.89 4.28 24.39
N LEU A 2 12.19 5.38 24.12
CA LEU A 2 12.72 6.75 24.14
C LEU A 2 13.10 7.26 25.55
N ASP A 3 13.20 6.37 26.55
CA ASP A 3 13.52 6.68 27.94
C ASP A 3 14.84 6.02 28.42
N GLY A 4 15.58 5.38 27.52
CA GLY A 4 16.83 4.69 27.87
C GLY A 4 16.64 3.38 28.65
N SER A 5 15.40 2.89 28.83
CA SER A 5 15.14 1.60 29.44
C SER A 5 15.42 0.43 28.48
N ASN A 6 15.94 -0.68 29.01
CA ASN A 6 16.09 -1.91 28.25
C ASN A 6 14.70 -2.52 28.00
N PRO A 7 14.35 -2.84 26.73
CA PRO A 7 13.03 -3.36 26.40
C PRO A 7 12.83 -4.73 27.07
N LYS A 8 11.80 -4.86 27.91
CA LYS A 8 11.43 -6.14 28.51
C LYS A 8 10.67 -7.06 27.54
N THR A 9 10.18 -6.55 26.41
CA THR A 9 9.44 -7.35 25.40
C THR A 9 9.47 -6.72 24.00
N GLY A 10 10.67 -6.46 23.45
CA GLY A 10 10.82 -6.04 22.05
C GLY A 10 12.08 -6.67 21.46
N LYS A 11 11.94 -7.66 20.56
CA LYS A 11 13.10 -8.27 19.90
C LYS A 11 13.72 -7.26 18.94
N ILE A 12 14.97 -6.89 19.20
CA ILE A 12 15.84 -6.13 18.29
C ILE A 12 16.12 -7.02 17.07
N TRP A 13 15.72 -6.59 15.87
CA TRP A 13 15.82 -7.42 14.66
C TRP A 13 17.23 -7.43 14.05
N LYS A 14 17.99 -6.34 14.20
CA LYS A 14 19.43 -6.23 13.91
C LYS A 14 19.96 -4.90 14.44
N LYS A 15 21.23 -4.88 14.84
CA LYS A 15 22.00 -3.65 15.03
C LYS A 15 22.83 -3.40 13.77
N VAL A 16 22.83 -2.18 13.28
CA VAL A 16 23.70 -1.75 12.17
C VAL A 16 24.46 -0.51 12.59
N ALA A 17 25.77 -0.50 12.37
CA ALA A 17 26.55 0.73 12.48
C ALA A 17 26.43 1.47 11.16
N LEU A 18 25.84 2.66 11.19
CA LEU A 18 25.78 3.55 10.04
C LEU A 18 26.79 4.66 10.24
N GLU A 19 27.65 4.86 9.25
CA GLU A 19 28.43 6.08 9.11
C GLU A 19 27.56 7.09 8.34
N PHE A 20 27.36 8.25 8.93
CA PHE A 20 26.78 9.38 8.22
C PHE A 20 27.65 10.61 8.43
N THR A 21 27.66 11.46 7.42
CA THR A 21 28.46 12.68 7.40
C THR A 21 27.51 13.86 7.33
N TYR A 22 27.71 14.84 8.21
CA TYR A 22 27.09 16.15 8.08
C TYR A 22 28.20 17.20 8.18
N ASP A 23 28.20 18.19 7.27
CA ASP A 23 29.19 19.27 7.24
C ASP A 23 30.66 18.83 7.49
N ASN A 24 31.12 17.83 6.74
CA ASN A 24 32.44 17.17 6.90
C ASN A 24 32.72 16.52 8.27
N HIS A 25 31.77 16.54 9.20
CA HIS A 25 31.81 15.79 10.42
C HIS A 25 31.27 14.37 10.19
N LYS A 26 32.18 13.40 10.21
CA LYS A 26 31.84 11.98 10.11
C LYS A 26 31.51 11.42 11.47
N MET A 27 30.36 10.78 11.58
CA MET A 27 29.96 10.07 12.79
C MET A 27 29.46 8.67 12.47
N MET A 28 29.73 7.76 13.40
CA MET A 28 29.31 6.38 13.34
C MET A 28 28.41 6.10 14.54
N HIS A 29 27.16 5.73 14.27
CA HIS A 29 26.20 5.37 15.32
C HIS A 29 25.60 3.99 15.07
N GLU A 30 25.36 3.26 16.17
CA GLU A 30 24.58 2.03 16.15
C GLU A 30 23.10 2.35 16.09
N PHE A 31 22.45 1.94 15.01
CA PHE A 31 21.00 2.00 14.85
C PHE A 31 20.36 0.64 15.12
N LEU A 32 19.17 0.69 15.71
CA LEU A 32 18.26 -0.44 15.77
C LEU A 32 17.40 -0.40 14.51
N VAL A 33 17.34 -1.52 13.78
CA VAL A 33 16.51 -1.62 12.58
C VAL A 33 15.06 -1.92 12.99
N SER A 34 14.15 -1.02 12.67
CA SER A 34 12.70 -1.10 12.91
C SER A 34 11.97 -0.34 11.78
N PRO A 35 10.72 -0.71 11.45
CA PRO A 35 9.83 0.19 10.70
C PRO A 35 9.68 1.52 11.46
N ILE A 36 9.90 2.65 10.80
CA ILE A 36 9.92 4.00 11.39
C ILE A 36 9.15 5.03 10.53
N GLY A 37 8.19 4.57 9.73
CA GLY A 37 7.36 5.40 8.88
C GLY A 37 8.11 5.95 7.67
N HIS A 38 7.87 7.22 7.35
CA HIS A 38 8.46 7.91 6.21
C HIS A 38 9.88 8.43 6.48
N HIS A 39 10.46 8.13 7.64
CA HIS A 39 11.79 8.60 8.03
C HIS A 39 12.88 7.64 7.57
N SER A 40 14.00 8.18 7.10
CA SER A 40 15.18 7.38 6.75
C SER A 40 15.97 6.91 7.98
N ALA A 41 15.94 7.69 9.06
CA ALA A 41 16.53 7.36 10.36
C ALA A 41 15.91 8.24 11.46
N ILE A 42 15.81 7.72 12.68
CA ILE A 42 15.44 8.50 13.86
C ILE A 42 16.66 8.58 14.78
N LEU A 43 17.13 9.80 15.01
CA LEU A 43 18.23 10.08 15.93
C LEU A 43 17.66 10.20 17.35
N GLY A 44 17.85 9.15 18.15
CA GLY A 44 17.31 9.07 19.51
C GLY A 44 18.13 9.84 20.55
N ILE A 45 17.72 9.73 21.82
CA ILE A 45 18.33 10.45 22.96
C ILE A 45 19.85 10.27 23.06
N LYS A 46 20.37 9.07 22.80
CA LYS A 46 21.82 8.82 22.87
C LYS A 46 22.63 9.70 21.93
N TRP A 47 22.06 10.01 20.77
CA TRP A 47 22.68 10.92 19.81
C TRP A 47 22.58 12.37 20.31
N LEU A 48 21.42 12.78 20.83
CA LEU A 48 21.23 14.11 21.43
C LEU A 48 22.16 14.39 22.62
N GLU A 49 22.40 13.39 23.47
CA GLU A 49 23.33 13.49 24.61
C GLU A 49 24.78 13.69 24.17
N GLN A 50 25.15 13.07 23.05
CA GLN A 50 26.50 13.12 22.51
C GLN A 50 26.76 14.45 21.79
N GLU A 51 25.85 14.85 20.90
CA GLU A 51 26.05 16.00 20.01
C GLU A 51 25.53 17.32 20.59
N LYS A 52 24.71 17.26 21.65
CA LYS A 52 24.22 18.41 22.42
C LYS A 52 23.75 19.59 21.56
N PRO A 53 22.80 19.38 20.62
CA PRO A 53 22.25 20.50 19.85
C PRO A 53 21.42 21.43 20.73
N GLU A 54 21.32 22.69 20.34
CA GLU A 54 20.36 23.64 20.92
C GLU A 54 18.97 23.38 20.32
N ILE A 55 17.98 23.10 21.17
CA ILE A 55 16.63 22.77 20.72
C ILE A 55 15.67 23.92 21.04
N ASN A 56 15.02 24.46 20.01
CA ASN A 56 13.91 25.39 20.16
C ASN A 56 12.58 24.65 20.05
N TRP A 57 12.03 24.27 21.22
CA TRP A 57 10.79 23.52 21.34
C TRP A 57 9.57 24.25 20.78
N ALA A 58 9.52 25.58 20.90
CA ALA A 58 8.39 26.38 20.43
C ALA A 58 8.33 26.43 18.89
N LEU A 59 9.48 26.58 18.24
CA LEU A 59 9.60 26.63 16.78
C LEU A 59 9.80 25.26 16.15
N ARG A 60 9.90 24.20 16.96
CA ARG A 60 10.23 22.83 16.52
C ARG A 60 11.45 22.79 15.60
N THR A 61 12.48 23.54 15.98
CA THR A 61 13.76 23.60 15.27
C THR A 61 14.88 23.20 16.21
N LEU A 62 15.93 22.64 15.65
CA LEU A 62 17.18 22.42 16.37
C LEU A 62 18.33 23.11 15.62
N THR A 63 19.32 23.55 16.39
CA THR A 63 20.47 24.30 15.94
C THR A 63 21.73 23.64 16.48
N PHE A 64 22.74 23.48 15.65
CA PHE A 64 24.03 22.94 16.05
C PHE A 64 25.03 24.07 16.38
N PRO A 65 25.99 23.85 17.30
CA PRO A 65 27.11 24.74 17.49
C PRO A 65 28.09 24.63 16.30
N ILE A 66 27.69 25.16 15.15
CA ILE A 66 28.52 25.33 13.95
C ILE A 66 28.63 26.83 13.62
N PRO A 67 29.68 27.27 12.88
CA PRO A 67 29.92 28.70 12.60
C PRO A 67 28.77 29.41 11.89
N THR A 68 27.95 28.66 11.15
CA THR A 68 26.71 29.11 10.52
C THR A 68 25.60 28.10 10.80
N PRO A 69 24.71 28.36 11.75
CA PRO A 69 23.66 27.42 12.11
C PRO A 69 22.67 27.18 10.96
N GLU A 70 22.50 25.93 10.54
CA GLU A 70 21.38 25.49 9.70
C GLU A 70 20.22 25.00 10.59
N HIS A 71 18.98 25.31 10.18
CA HIS A 71 17.78 24.89 10.89
C HIS A 71 17.23 23.59 10.31
N ALA A 72 17.07 22.57 11.15
CA ALA A 72 16.32 21.36 10.80
C ALA A 72 14.95 21.36 11.49
N TYR A 73 13.91 20.95 10.76
CA TYR A 73 12.57 20.76 11.33
C TYR A 73 12.48 19.42 12.06
N ILE A 74 11.88 19.43 13.26
CA ILE A 74 11.60 18.20 14.00
C ILE A 74 10.48 17.44 13.28
N ALA A 75 10.76 16.20 12.89
CA ALA A 75 9.77 15.27 12.36
C ALA A 75 8.57 15.13 13.31
N GLN A 76 7.35 15.17 12.79
CA GLN A 76 6.17 14.84 13.59
C GLN A 76 6.12 13.32 13.77
N GLU A 77 5.99 12.86 15.02
CA GLU A 77 5.65 11.46 15.32
C GLU A 77 4.28 11.17 14.71
N GLU A 78 4.24 10.54 13.54
CA GLU A 78 3.21 9.53 13.32
C GLU A 78 3.61 8.39 14.27
N GLU A 79 2.82 8.19 15.34
CA GLU A 79 3.08 7.17 16.36
C GLU A 79 3.35 5.83 15.66
N ALA A 80 4.62 5.41 15.66
CA ALA A 80 4.97 4.07 15.22
C ALA A 80 4.16 3.10 16.07
N ASN A 81 3.35 2.26 15.43
CA ASN A 81 2.63 1.22 16.16
C ASN A 81 3.66 0.37 16.90
N ASP A 82 3.67 0.45 18.25
CA ASP A 82 4.66 -0.21 19.11
C ASP A 82 4.62 -1.74 18.97
N ASN A 83 3.55 -2.30 18.39
CA ASN A 83 3.40 -3.74 18.22
C ASN A 83 2.61 -4.09 16.93
N PRO A 84 3.19 -3.88 15.73
CA PRO A 84 2.49 -4.07 14.46
C PRO A 84 2.12 -5.54 14.18
N LEU A 85 2.60 -6.47 15.01
CA LEU A 85 2.36 -7.90 14.94
C LEU A 85 1.53 -8.45 16.10
N GLU A 86 0.98 -7.60 16.98
CA GLU A 86 0.18 -8.04 18.14
C GLU A 86 -1.02 -8.91 17.72
N ASP A 87 -1.62 -8.54 16.59
CA ASP A 87 -2.77 -9.22 16.01
C ASP A 87 -2.39 -10.36 15.07
N ILE A 88 -1.10 -10.61 14.85
CA ILE A 88 -0.60 -11.64 13.96
C ILE A 88 -0.03 -12.79 14.80
N PRO A 89 -0.51 -14.03 14.63
CA PRO A 89 0.04 -15.19 15.32
C PRO A 89 1.55 -15.33 15.09
N THR A 90 2.27 -15.75 16.15
CA THR A 90 3.74 -15.81 16.16
C THR A 90 4.33 -16.68 15.05
N GLN A 91 3.62 -17.74 14.66
CA GLN A 91 4.02 -18.62 13.56
C GLN A 91 4.04 -17.93 12.18
N TYR A 92 3.41 -16.77 12.04
CA TYR A 92 3.37 -15.98 10.80
C TYR A 92 4.22 -14.71 10.85
N HIS A 93 4.95 -14.45 11.95
CA HIS A 93 5.80 -13.26 12.10
C HIS A 93 6.90 -13.15 11.02
N ALA A 94 7.32 -14.27 10.42
CA ALA A 94 8.25 -14.26 9.29
C ALA A 94 7.69 -13.52 8.06
N PHE A 95 6.36 -13.41 7.95
CA PHE A 95 5.64 -12.73 6.86
C PHE A 95 5.14 -11.34 7.26
N ALA A 96 5.69 -10.75 8.33
CA ALA A 96 5.35 -9.41 8.84
C ALA A 96 5.22 -8.35 7.73
N LYS A 97 6.08 -8.43 6.69
CA LYS A 97 6.07 -7.52 5.54
C LYS A 97 4.74 -7.49 4.78
N VAL A 98 4.03 -8.62 4.68
CA VAL A 98 2.71 -8.71 4.03
C VAL A 98 1.69 -7.83 4.75
N PHE A 99 1.90 -7.55 6.03
CA PHE A 99 0.98 -6.75 6.85
C PHE A 99 1.44 -5.30 7.06
N GLY A 100 2.66 -4.96 6.63
CA GLY A 100 3.26 -3.64 6.80
C GLY A 100 2.69 -2.59 5.85
N GLU A 101 2.50 -1.36 6.36
CA GLU A 101 1.89 -0.25 5.60
C GLU A 101 2.89 0.50 4.71
N GLU A 102 4.18 0.52 5.08
CA GLU A 102 5.22 1.27 4.36
C GLU A 102 5.50 0.72 2.96
N GLU A 103 5.51 -0.60 2.79
CA GLU A 103 5.77 -1.23 1.49
C GLU A 103 4.61 -1.01 0.50
N PHE A 104 3.39 -0.82 1.01
CA PHE A 104 2.22 -0.48 0.18
C PHE A 104 2.32 0.92 -0.45
N ASN A 105 3.05 1.85 0.16
CA ASN A 105 3.19 3.21 -0.35
C ASN A 105 4.20 3.33 -1.49
N LYS A 106 4.95 2.26 -1.79
CA LYS A 106 5.88 2.25 -2.91
C LYS A 106 5.16 1.89 -4.21
N LEU A 107 5.70 2.39 -5.31
CA LEU A 107 5.27 2.01 -6.65
C LEU A 107 5.62 0.53 -6.92
N PRO A 108 4.65 -0.33 -7.24
CA PRO A 108 4.93 -1.73 -7.55
C PRO A 108 5.76 -1.86 -8.84
N PRO A 109 6.57 -2.92 -8.99
CA PRO A 109 7.26 -3.19 -10.25
C PRO A 109 6.28 -3.60 -11.35
N HIS A 110 6.68 -3.42 -12.61
CA HIS A 110 5.95 -3.97 -13.76
C HIS A 110 6.00 -5.50 -13.77
N ARG A 111 4.91 -6.14 -14.18
CA ARG A 111 4.76 -7.60 -14.24
C ARG A 111 4.01 -8.03 -15.51
N SER A 112 3.99 -9.33 -15.79
CA SER A 112 3.35 -9.89 -17.00
C SER A 112 1.83 -9.64 -17.07
N TYR A 113 1.20 -9.38 -15.94
CA TYR A 113 -0.24 -9.22 -15.78
C TYR A 113 -0.68 -7.78 -15.53
N ASP A 114 0.18 -6.80 -15.83
CA ASP A 114 -0.17 -5.39 -15.74
C ASP A 114 -1.44 -5.09 -16.54
N ILE A 115 -2.27 -4.19 -16.04
CA ILE A 115 -3.56 -3.94 -16.67
C ILE A 115 -3.39 -3.23 -18.01
N GLU A 116 -3.89 -3.88 -19.05
CA GLU A 116 -4.03 -3.31 -20.39
C GLU A 116 -5.40 -2.64 -20.55
N ILE A 117 -5.40 -1.48 -21.21
CA ILE A 117 -6.58 -0.69 -21.50
C ILE A 117 -6.67 -0.54 -23.02
N GLU A 118 -7.20 -1.56 -23.69
CA GLU A 118 -7.37 -1.51 -25.13
C GLU A 118 -8.62 -0.68 -25.50
N LEU A 119 -8.43 0.37 -26.31
CA LEU A 119 -9.54 1.20 -26.78
C LEU A 119 -10.15 0.60 -28.06
N THR A 120 -11.47 0.63 -28.20
CA THR A 120 -12.18 0.15 -29.39
C THR A 120 -12.15 1.15 -30.54
N GLU A 121 -11.97 2.43 -30.23
CA GLU A 121 -11.92 3.53 -31.19
C GLU A 121 -11.10 4.70 -30.62
N GLU A 122 -10.49 5.47 -31.51
CA GLU A 122 -9.77 6.70 -31.17
C GLU A 122 -10.72 7.89 -31.04
N GLY A 123 -10.30 8.91 -30.29
CA GLY A 123 -11.02 10.19 -30.23
C GLY A 123 -11.16 10.79 -28.83
N PRO A 124 -11.81 11.96 -28.72
CA PRO A 124 -11.85 12.70 -27.47
C PRO A 124 -12.69 11.97 -26.42
N LEU A 125 -12.09 11.72 -25.26
CA LEU A 125 -12.74 11.15 -24.07
C LEU A 125 -12.86 12.16 -22.92
N ASN A 126 -12.65 13.44 -23.22
CA ASN A 126 -12.64 14.50 -22.22
C ASN A 126 -14.03 14.73 -21.59
N SER A 127 -14.03 14.90 -20.28
CA SER A 127 -15.22 15.27 -19.49
C SER A 127 -15.04 16.63 -18.83
N PRO A 128 -16.14 17.34 -18.52
CA PRO A 128 -16.06 18.59 -17.79
C PRO A 128 -15.48 18.38 -16.39
N LEU A 129 -14.77 19.38 -15.89
CA LEU A 129 -14.36 19.41 -14.48
C LEU A 129 -15.61 19.52 -13.61
N TYR A 130 -15.67 18.70 -12.57
CA TYR A 130 -16.72 18.81 -11.57
C TYR A 130 -16.39 19.91 -10.57
N SER A 131 -17.43 20.63 -10.13
CA SER A 131 -17.31 21.62 -9.07
C SER A 131 -16.96 20.92 -7.75
N MET A 132 -16.17 21.61 -6.92
CA MET A 132 -15.74 21.11 -5.63
C MET A 132 -15.92 22.20 -4.58
N THR A 133 -16.29 21.78 -3.39
CA THR A 133 -16.26 22.61 -2.18
C THR A 133 -14.82 22.91 -1.76
N ASN A 134 -14.64 23.88 -0.86
CA ASN A 134 -13.32 24.19 -0.30
C ASN A 134 -12.73 23.00 0.47
N ALA A 135 -13.55 22.26 1.22
CA ALA A 135 -13.10 21.07 1.94
C ALA A 135 -12.60 19.96 1.00
N GLU A 136 -13.32 19.71 -0.10
CA GLU A 136 -12.90 18.76 -1.15
C GLU A 136 -11.61 19.22 -1.84
N SER A 137 -11.48 20.53 -2.06
CA SER A 137 -10.30 21.11 -2.67
C SER A 137 -9.01 20.95 -1.85
N ILE A 138 -9.12 21.06 -0.52
CA ILE A 138 -8.01 20.83 0.41
C ILE A 138 -7.66 19.34 0.41
N THR A 139 -8.69 18.49 0.55
CA THR A 139 -8.52 17.02 0.54
C THR A 139 -7.85 16.54 -0.75
N LEU A 140 -8.28 17.06 -1.91
CA LEU A 140 -7.71 16.73 -3.21
C LEU A 140 -6.24 17.15 -3.31
N LYS A 141 -5.89 18.33 -2.79
CA LYS A 141 -4.51 18.83 -2.84
C LYS A 141 -3.58 17.91 -2.05
N GLN A 142 -3.98 17.56 -0.82
CA GLN A 142 -3.22 16.63 0.02
C GLN A 142 -3.06 15.27 -0.67
N TRP A 143 -4.17 14.69 -1.16
CA TRP A 143 -4.13 13.40 -1.85
C TRP A 143 -3.21 13.41 -3.09
N LEU A 144 -3.21 14.50 -3.87
CA LEU A 144 -2.29 14.64 -5.01
C LEU A 144 -0.82 14.67 -4.56
N GLU A 145 -0.51 15.42 -3.49
CA GLU A 145 0.85 15.49 -2.93
C GLU A 145 1.31 14.12 -2.44
N ASP A 146 0.45 13.38 -1.72
CA ASP A 146 0.75 12.05 -1.19
C ASP A 146 1.00 11.04 -2.32
N GLU A 147 0.15 10.99 -3.34
CA GLU A 147 0.28 10.03 -4.45
C GLU A 147 1.43 10.38 -5.40
N LEU A 148 1.76 11.67 -5.56
CA LEU A 148 2.96 12.12 -6.28
C LEU A 148 4.22 11.72 -5.51
N CYS A 149 4.24 11.92 -4.20
CA CYS A 149 5.35 11.52 -3.32
C CYS A 149 5.55 9.99 -3.35
N ALA A 150 4.46 9.23 -3.33
CA ALA A 150 4.45 7.77 -3.49
C ALA A 150 4.86 7.30 -4.90
N GLY A 151 4.92 8.21 -5.88
CA GLY A 151 5.20 7.89 -7.29
C GLY A 151 4.10 7.10 -7.99
N LYS A 152 2.90 7.04 -7.42
CA LYS A 152 1.74 6.29 -7.97
C LYS A 152 1.03 7.07 -9.07
N ILE A 153 1.15 8.39 -9.07
CA ILE A 153 0.67 9.27 -10.14
C ILE A 153 1.80 10.16 -10.66
N ARG A 154 1.62 10.74 -11.85
CA ARG A 154 2.52 11.78 -12.39
C ARG A 154 1.76 12.82 -13.20
N PRO A 155 2.31 14.03 -13.42
CA PRO A 155 1.75 14.98 -14.37
C PRO A 155 1.64 14.36 -15.76
N SER A 156 0.53 14.61 -16.44
CA SER A 156 0.23 14.01 -17.74
C SER A 156 0.06 15.08 -18.83
N LYS A 157 0.32 14.67 -20.08
CA LYS A 157 0.01 15.41 -21.31
C LYS A 157 -1.00 14.67 -22.19
N SER A 158 -1.75 13.75 -21.58
CA SER A 158 -2.70 12.89 -22.28
C SER A 158 -3.73 13.70 -23.10
N PRO A 159 -4.07 13.24 -24.31
CA PRO A 159 -5.14 13.86 -25.11
C PRO A 159 -6.54 13.61 -24.55
N ILE A 160 -6.67 12.69 -23.58
CA ILE A 160 -7.92 12.34 -22.92
C ILE A 160 -7.84 12.56 -21.41
N SER A 161 -9.00 12.73 -20.77
CA SER A 161 -9.05 12.93 -19.33
C SER A 161 -10.41 12.58 -18.73
N SER A 162 -10.36 11.91 -17.59
CA SER A 162 -11.53 11.62 -16.75
C SER A 162 -11.63 12.63 -15.60
N PRO A 163 -12.83 13.07 -15.19
CA PRO A 163 -12.97 13.99 -14.07
C PRO A 163 -12.85 13.23 -12.74
N VAL A 164 -12.60 13.94 -11.65
CA VAL A 164 -12.57 13.36 -10.31
C VAL A 164 -13.72 13.88 -9.46
N MET A 165 -14.22 13.03 -8.57
CA MET A 165 -15.29 13.34 -7.61
C MET A 165 -14.99 12.71 -6.24
N PHE A 166 -15.65 13.21 -5.20
CA PHE A 166 -15.60 12.60 -3.88
C PHE A 166 -16.87 11.81 -3.60
N VAL A 167 -16.70 10.58 -3.10
CA VAL A 167 -17.79 9.72 -2.63
C VAL A 167 -17.70 9.62 -1.10
N PRO A 168 -18.80 9.85 -0.35
CA PRO A 168 -18.79 9.72 1.10
C PRO A 168 -18.60 8.26 1.51
N LYS A 169 -17.73 8.02 2.50
CA LYS A 169 -17.60 6.75 3.19
C LYS A 169 -18.51 6.73 4.43
N LYS A 170 -18.80 5.51 4.92
CA LYS A 170 -19.60 5.29 6.13
C LYS A 170 -18.97 5.89 7.39
N ASP A 171 -17.65 6.01 7.42
CA ASP A 171 -16.86 6.58 8.52
C ASP A 171 -16.84 8.13 8.51
N GLY A 172 -17.55 8.77 7.59
CA GLY A 172 -17.57 10.24 7.42
C GLY A 172 -16.41 10.81 6.60
N SER A 173 -15.40 10.00 6.28
CA SER A 173 -14.33 10.39 5.35
C SER A 173 -14.82 10.38 3.90
N ARG A 174 -14.01 10.93 2.98
CA ARG A 174 -14.33 10.98 1.54
C ARG A 174 -13.32 10.18 0.74
N ARG A 175 -13.80 9.45 -0.26
CA ARG A 175 -12.95 8.72 -1.20
C ARG A 175 -12.87 9.50 -2.50
N LEU A 176 -11.66 9.81 -2.97
CA LEU A 176 -11.47 10.31 -4.31
C LEU A 176 -11.75 9.19 -5.32
N VAL A 177 -12.59 9.47 -6.31
CA VAL A 177 -12.95 8.55 -7.39
C VAL A 177 -12.74 9.26 -8.71
N VAL A 178 -11.98 8.63 -9.60
CA VAL A 178 -11.87 9.05 -11.00
C VAL A 178 -13.04 8.43 -11.76
N ASP A 179 -13.82 9.27 -12.44
CA ASP A 179 -14.98 8.82 -13.20
C ASP A 179 -14.57 8.32 -14.60
N TYR A 180 -14.17 7.06 -14.67
CA TYR A 180 -13.82 6.38 -15.91
C TYR A 180 -15.01 5.92 -16.75
N ARG A 181 -16.26 6.35 -16.49
CA ARG A 181 -17.43 5.86 -17.26
C ARG A 181 -17.29 6.03 -18.77
N LYS A 182 -16.78 7.18 -19.24
CA LYS A 182 -16.54 7.41 -20.67
C LYS A 182 -15.41 6.54 -21.22
N LEU A 183 -14.31 6.43 -20.46
CA LEU A 183 -13.19 5.56 -20.82
C LEU A 183 -13.67 4.11 -20.97
N ASN A 184 -14.37 3.60 -19.96
CA ASN A 184 -14.93 2.25 -19.93
C ASN A 184 -15.88 1.95 -21.08
N ALA A 185 -16.66 2.94 -21.55
CA ALA A 185 -17.55 2.76 -22.68
C ALA A 185 -16.79 2.52 -24.00
N ARG A 186 -15.53 2.97 -24.09
CA ARG A 186 -14.62 2.78 -25.23
C ARG A 186 -13.49 1.79 -24.96
N SER A 187 -13.45 1.14 -23.81
CA SER A 187 -12.48 0.09 -23.53
C SER A 187 -13.05 -1.27 -23.90
N LYS A 188 -12.21 -2.16 -24.45
CA LYS A 188 -12.57 -3.57 -24.56
C LYS A 188 -12.79 -4.13 -23.16
N LYS A 189 -13.94 -4.79 -22.99
CA LYS A 189 -14.30 -5.37 -21.69
C LYS A 189 -13.50 -6.63 -21.46
N ASN A 190 -12.89 -6.74 -20.28
CA ASN A 190 -12.32 -7.99 -19.84
C ASN A 190 -13.45 -8.95 -19.43
N VAL A 191 -13.54 -10.10 -20.12
CA VAL A 191 -14.57 -11.12 -19.89
C VAL A 191 -14.04 -12.29 -19.05
N TYR A 192 -12.93 -12.08 -18.32
CA TYR A 192 -12.35 -13.09 -17.45
C TYR A 192 -13.40 -13.61 -16.46
N PRO A 193 -13.56 -14.95 -16.35
CA PRO A 193 -14.60 -15.53 -15.52
C PRO A 193 -14.31 -15.26 -14.04
N LEU A 194 -15.24 -14.59 -13.37
CA LEU A 194 -15.23 -14.49 -11.91
C LEU A 194 -15.88 -15.75 -11.32
N PRO A 195 -15.32 -16.33 -10.24
CA PRO A 195 -15.91 -17.51 -9.62
C PRO A 195 -17.31 -17.19 -9.06
N ARG A 196 -18.26 -18.11 -9.25
CA ARG A 196 -19.62 -17.95 -8.73
C ARG A 196 -19.67 -18.36 -7.25
N PRO A 197 -20.36 -17.60 -6.38
CA PRO A 197 -20.46 -17.92 -4.96
C PRO A 197 -20.94 -19.35 -4.67
N ASP A 198 -21.90 -19.87 -5.45
CA ASP A 198 -22.44 -21.22 -5.27
C ASP A 198 -21.38 -22.32 -5.51
N ASP A 199 -20.48 -22.10 -6.48
CA ASP A 199 -19.39 -23.03 -6.78
C ASP A 199 -18.36 -23.06 -5.64
N LEU A 200 -18.13 -21.90 -5.00
CA LEU A 200 -17.21 -21.77 -3.87
C LEU A 200 -17.69 -22.58 -2.65
N MET A 201 -18.98 -22.53 -2.33
CA MET A 201 -19.54 -23.23 -1.17
C MET A 201 -19.43 -24.76 -1.28
N SER A 202 -19.54 -25.31 -2.49
CA SER A 202 -19.42 -26.75 -2.73
C SER A 202 -18.02 -27.30 -2.40
N LYS A 203 -16.98 -26.47 -2.59
CA LYS A 203 -15.56 -26.81 -2.39
C LYS A 203 -15.13 -26.80 -0.93
N LEU A 204 -15.91 -26.14 -0.07
CA LEU A 204 -15.65 -26.10 1.37
C LEU A 204 -16.13 -27.36 2.12
N ARG A 205 -16.78 -28.31 1.42
CA ARG A 205 -17.28 -29.55 2.05
C ARG A 205 -16.13 -30.39 2.60
N GLY A 206 -16.15 -30.60 3.92
CA GLY A 206 -15.14 -31.40 4.63
C GLY A 206 -14.00 -30.58 5.24
N ALA A 207 -13.86 -29.31 4.87
CA ALA A 207 -12.97 -28.40 5.56
C ALA A 207 -13.50 -28.11 6.98
N LYS A 208 -12.57 -28.02 7.94
CA LYS A 208 -12.88 -27.76 9.36
C LYS A 208 -12.31 -26.44 9.86
N LEU A 209 -11.32 -25.90 9.16
CA LEU A 209 -10.60 -24.69 9.54
C LEU A 209 -10.60 -23.72 8.37
N PHE A 210 -10.84 -22.45 8.67
CA PHE A 210 -10.94 -21.40 7.66
C PHE A 210 -10.17 -20.15 8.11
N THR A 211 -9.33 -19.62 7.23
CA THR A 211 -8.63 -18.34 7.42
C THR A 211 -9.01 -17.42 6.27
N LYS A 212 -9.39 -16.17 6.58
CA LYS A 212 -9.76 -15.17 5.58
C LYS A 212 -8.73 -14.03 5.58
N LEU A 213 -8.03 -13.87 4.47
CA LEU A 213 -7.16 -12.72 4.24
C LEU A 213 -7.85 -11.70 3.31
N ASP A 214 -7.79 -10.43 3.69
CA ASP A 214 -8.29 -9.29 2.91
C ASP A 214 -7.11 -8.48 2.40
N LEU A 215 -6.97 -8.35 1.08
CA LEU A 215 -5.92 -7.55 0.47
C LEU A 215 -6.18 -6.04 0.67
N ARG A 216 -5.16 -5.32 1.14
CA ARG A 216 -5.18 -3.86 1.21
C ARG A 216 -5.15 -3.31 -0.21
N TRP A 217 -6.27 -2.70 -0.60
CA TRP A 217 -6.39 -1.89 -1.80
C TRP A 217 -5.81 -2.63 -3.03
N GLY A 218 -6.18 -3.91 -3.20
CA GLY A 218 -5.46 -4.86 -4.05
C GLY A 218 -5.15 -4.36 -5.46
N TYR A 219 -6.08 -3.60 -6.06
CA TYR A 219 -5.87 -2.99 -7.37
C TYR A 219 -4.64 -2.08 -7.45
N ASN A 220 -4.34 -1.28 -6.42
CA ASN A 220 -3.22 -0.33 -6.46
C ASN A 220 -1.84 -1.03 -6.40
N ASN A 221 -1.80 -2.34 -6.15
CA ASN A 221 -0.57 -3.14 -6.16
C ASN A 221 -0.20 -3.66 -7.55
N VAL A 222 -1.03 -3.41 -8.57
CA VAL A 222 -0.78 -3.81 -9.96
C VAL A 222 -0.52 -2.57 -10.80
N ARG A 223 0.45 -2.64 -11.72
CA ARG A 223 0.77 -1.54 -12.63
C ARG A 223 -0.22 -1.45 -13.76
N VAL A 224 -0.41 -0.25 -14.29
CA VAL A 224 -0.93 -0.07 -15.65
C VAL A 224 0.19 -0.47 -16.61
N LYS A 225 -0.15 -1.20 -17.67
CA LYS A 225 0.80 -1.65 -18.69
C LYS A 225 1.55 -0.45 -19.28
N GLU A 226 2.84 -0.62 -19.50
CA GLU A 226 3.68 0.41 -20.11
C GLU A 226 3.11 0.81 -21.49
N GLY A 227 2.89 2.11 -21.69
CA GLY A 227 2.28 2.66 -22.89
C GLY A 227 0.76 2.90 -22.77
N ASP A 228 0.11 2.41 -21.71
CA ASP A 228 -1.31 2.60 -21.46
C ASP A 228 -1.61 3.59 -20.33
N GLU A 229 -0.60 4.06 -19.60
CA GLU A 229 -0.79 4.92 -18.42
C GLU A 229 -1.52 6.22 -18.76
N TRP A 230 -1.23 6.81 -19.94
CA TRP A 230 -1.88 8.02 -20.42
C TRP A 230 -3.41 7.88 -20.56
N LYS A 231 -3.92 6.67 -20.73
CA LYS A 231 -5.36 6.41 -20.86
C LYS A 231 -6.08 6.60 -19.52
N THR A 232 -5.35 6.46 -18.42
CA THR A 232 -5.86 6.67 -17.05
C THR A 232 -5.82 8.14 -16.63
N ALA A 233 -5.46 9.05 -17.53
CA ALA A 233 -5.35 10.45 -17.19
C ALA A 233 -6.65 11.00 -16.59
N PHE A 234 -6.49 11.75 -15.51
CA PHE A 234 -7.56 12.40 -14.79
C PHE A 234 -7.26 13.88 -14.60
N ARG A 235 -8.31 14.69 -14.71
CA ARG A 235 -8.21 16.14 -14.62
C ARG A 235 -8.73 16.65 -13.29
N THR A 236 -8.00 17.62 -12.77
CA THR A 236 -8.33 18.33 -11.53
C THR A 236 -8.24 19.83 -11.78
N LYS A 237 -8.65 20.63 -10.80
CA LYS A 237 -8.41 22.09 -10.82
C LYS A 237 -6.92 22.47 -10.69
N TYR A 238 -6.06 21.53 -10.30
CA TYR A 238 -4.62 21.75 -10.12
C TYR A 238 -3.79 21.24 -11.30
N GLY A 239 -4.40 20.60 -12.29
CA GLY A 239 -3.70 20.08 -13.45
C GLY A 239 -4.24 18.73 -13.94
N LEU A 240 -3.53 18.19 -14.93
CA LEU A 240 -3.77 16.88 -15.50
C LEU A 240 -2.72 15.90 -14.99
N PHE A 241 -3.16 14.75 -14.49
CA PHE A 241 -2.32 13.70 -13.95
C PHE A 241 -2.74 12.36 -14.55
N GLU A 242 -1.87 11.36 -14.49
CA GLU A 242 -2.20 9.98 -14.83
C GLU A 242 -1.73 9.05 -13.72
N THR A 243 -2.42 7.93 -13.55
CA THR A 243 -2.02 6.91 -12.57
C THR A 243 -1.15 5.86 -13.25
N LEU A 244 -0.16 5.39 -12.50
CA LEU A 244 0.74 4.34 -12.95
C LEU A 244 0.38 2.97 -12.35
N VAL A 245 -0.49 2.97 -11.34
CA VAL A 245 -1.09 1.76 -10.77
C VAL A 245 -2.54 1.63 -11.23
N MET A 246 -3.06 0.39 -11.26
CA MET A 246 -4.40 0.06 -11.69
C MET A 246 -5.43 0.78 -10.79
N PRO A 247 -6.14 1.79 -11.29
CA PRO A 247 -7.09 2.53 -10.49
C PRO A 247 -8.43 1.79 -10.37
N PHE A 248 -9.11 2.05 -9.26
CA PHE A 248 -10.53 1.73 -9.15
C PHE A 248 -11.35 2.42 -10.24
N GLY A 249 -12.43 1.75 -10.67
CA GLY A 249 -13.38 2.30 -11.63
C GLY A 249 -13.11 1.89 -13.08
N LEU A 250 -11.98 1.26 -13.41
CA LEU A 250 -11.79 0.64 -14.72
C LEU A 250 -12.64 -0.64 -14.83
N SER A 251 -13.36 -0.77 -15.94
CA SER A 251 -14.23 -1.92 -16.20
C SER A 251 -13.47 -3.25 -16.35
N GLY A 252 -12.22 -3.20 -16.80
CA GLY A 252 -11.36 -4.38 -16.93
C GLY A 252 -10.62 -4.79 -15.66
N ALA A 253 -10.59 -3.93 -14.63
CA ALA A 253 -9.78 -4.16 -13.43
C ALA A 253 -10.16 -5.42 -12.63
N PRO A 254 -11.44 -5.70 -12.34
CA PRO A 254 -11.81 -6.92 -11.61
C PRO A 254 -11.36 -8.21 -12.31
N GLY A 255 -11.57 -8.28 -13.64
CA GLY A 255 -11.17 -9.43 -14.43
C GLY A 255 -9.66 -9.60 -14.51
N ALA A 256 -8.91 -8.51 -14.69
CA ALA A 256 -7.44 -8.54 -14.75
C ALA A 256 -6.84 -8.95 -13.40
N PHE A 257 -7.38 -8.41 -12.30
CA PHE A 257 -6.94 -8.78 -10.96
C PHE A 257 -7.23 -10.24 -10.64
N GLN A 258 -8.43 -10.74 -10.98
CA GLN A 258 -8.76 -12.16 -10.80
C GLN A 258 -7.87 -13.07 -11.65
N ALA A 259 -7.55 -12.68 -12.89
CA ALA A 259 -6.64 -13.44 -13.74
C ALA A 259 -5.25 -13.58 -13.12
N MET A 260 -4.70 -12.46 -12.63
CA MET A 260 -3.43 -12.44 -11.91
C MET A 260 -3.44 -13.35 -10.68
N MET A 261 -4.48 -13.23 -9.84
CA MET A 261 -4.59 -14.07 -8.65
C MET A 261 -4.72 -15.55 -9.01
N ASN A 262 -5.46 -15.89 -10.07
CA ASN A 262 -5.59 -17.27 -10.50
C ASN A 262 -4.27 -17.84 -11.04
N GLU A 263 -3.47 -17.05 -11.73
CA GLU A 263 -2.13 -17.45 -12.19
C GLU A 263 -1.18 -17.68 -11.01
N VAL A 264 -1.16 -16.78 -10.04
CA VAL A 264 -0.28 -16.85 -8.86
C VAL A 264 -0.64 -18.03 -7.95
N PHE A 265 -1.92 -18.38 -7.83
CA PHE A 265 -2.41 -19.38 -6.90
C PHE A 265 -2.94 -20.65 -7.58
N GLN A 266 -2.65 -20.85 -8.88
CA GLN A 266 -3.28 -21.86 -9.73
C GLN A 266 -3.28 -23.28 -9.13
N ASP A 267 -2.19 -23.69 -8.51
CA ASP A 267 -1.99 -25.01 -7.88
C ASP A 267 -2.60 -25.14 -6.49
N LEU A 268 -3.08 -24.04 -5.89
CA LEU A 268 -3.78 -24.03 -4.61
C LEU A 268 -5.28 -23.79 -4.77
N LEU A 269 -5.70 -23.22 -5.90
CA LEU A 269 -7.09 -22.95 -6.22
C LEU A 269 -7.91 -24.23 -6.15
N ASP A 270 -9.05 -24.14 -5.47
CA ASP A 270 -10.03 -25.21 -5.31
C ASP A 270 -9.54 -26.45 -4.54
N ILE A 271 -8.29 -26.45 -4.09
CA ILE A 271 -7.67 -27.49 -3.27
C ILE A 271 -7.61 -27.05 -1.81
N SER A 272 -7.05 -25.86 -1.58
CA SER A 272 -6.90 -25.28 -0.23
C SER A 272 -7.19 -23.78 -0.18
N VAL A 273 -7.36 -23.15 -1.34
CA VAL A 273 -7.58 -21.70 -1.48
C VAL A 273 -8.74 -21.41 -2.42
N ILE A 274 -9.57 -20.46 -2.02
CA ILE A 274 -10.59 -19.81 -2.85
C ILE A 274 -10.26 -18.33 -2.90
N ILE A 275 -10.20 -17.75 -4.10
CA ILE A 275 -9.94 -16.32 -4.28
C ILE A 275 -11.10 -15.68 -5.03
N TYR A 276 -11.60 -14.58 -4.47
CA TYR A 276 -12.57 -13.72 -5.10
C TYR A 276 -12.10 -12.27 -4.97
N LEU A 277 -11.55 -11.73 -6.07
CA LEU A 277 -10.96 -10.38 -6.09
C LEU A 277 -9.97 -10.21 -4.92
N ASP A 278 -10.23 -9.24 -4.04
CA ASP A 278 -9.38 -8.90 -2.89
C ASP A 278 -9.50 -9.89 -1.70
N ASP A 279 -10.48 -10.79 -1.72
CA ASP A 279 -10.72 -11.77 -0.66
C ASP A 279 -10.03 -13.12 -0.96
N ILE A 280 -9.20 -13.58 -0.04
CA ILE A 280 -8.55 -14.90 -0.08
C ILE A 280 -9.07 -15.74 1.08
N LEU A 281 -9.74 -16.84 0.78
CA LEU A 281 -10.21 -17.81 1.75
C LEU A 281 -9.35 -19.06 1.69
N ILE A 282 -8.71 -19.39 2.79
CA ILE A 282 -7.87 -20.57 2.96
C ILE A 282 -8.65 -21.57 3.80
N PHE A 283 -8.72 -22.83 3.37
CA PHE A 283 -9.49 -23.86 4.05
C PHE A 283 -8.72 -25.18 4.14
N SER A 284 -8.89 -25.92 5.24
CA SER A 284 -8.16 -27.18 5.47
C SER A 284 -8.90 -28.12 6.44
N SER A 285 -8.47 -29.38 6.48
CA SER A 285 -9.12 -30.43 7.31
C SER A 285 -8.55 -30.52 8.73
N ASP A 286 -7.27 -30.16 8.92
CA ASP A 286 -6.60 -30.14 10.22
C ASP A 286 -5.62 -28.98 10.37
N ALA A 287 -5.21 -28.73 11.62
CA ALA A 287 -4.43 -27.55 11.99
C ALA A 287 -3.02 -27.51 11.40
N ARG A 288 -2.36 -28.66 11.22
CA ARG A 288 -1.00 -28.69 10.67
C ARG A 288 -1.00 -28.38 9.18
N GLU A 289 -1.93 -28.98 8.43
CA GLU A 289 -2.14 -28.63 7.03
C GLU A 289 -2.53 -27.16 6.88
N HIS A 290 -3.44 -26.67 7.75
CA HIS A 290 -3.89 -25.29 7.69
C HIS A 290 -2.77 -24.29 7.86
N GLU A 291 -1.90 -24.49 8.86
CA GLU A 291 -0.74 -23.63 9.06
C GLU A 291 0.18 -23.64 7.84
N SER A 292 0.40 -24.80 7.22
CA SER A 292 1.20 -24.91 5.99
C SER A 292 0.58 -24.14 4.82
N HIS A 293 -0.73 -24.26 4.62
CA HIS A 293 -1.45 -23.53 3.57
C HIS A 293 -1.39 -22.02 3.79
N VAL A 294 -1.61 -21.54 5.02
CA VAL A 294 -1.52 -20.11 5.35
C VAL A 294 -0.10 -19.58 5.09
N LYS A 295 0.93 -20.31 5.51
CA LYS A 295 2.33 -19.93 5.25
C LYS A 295 2.65 -19.84 3.76
N GLU A 296 2.17 -20.80 2.97
CA GLU A 296 2.40 -20.81 1.52
C GLU A 296 1.68 -19.63 0.83
N VAL A 297 0.45 -19.32 1.25
CA VAL A 297 -0.27 -18.14 0.73
C VAL A 297 0.47 -16.85 1.09
N LEU A 298 0.87 -16.68 2.36
CA LEU A 298 1.63 -15.51 2.80
C LEU A 298 2.98 -15.37 2.09
N ARG A 299 3.67 -16.48 1.81
CA ARG A 299 4.92 -16.50 1.03
C ARG A 299 4.70 -15.92 -0.36
N ARG A 300 3.68 -16.39 -1.09
CA ARG A 300 3.36 -15.89 -2.43
C ARG A 300 2.96 -14.42 -2.42
N LEU A 301 2.12 -14.01 -1.47
CA LEU A 301 1.75 -12.60 -1.31
C LEU A 301 2.99 -11.71 -1.11
N MET A 302 3.95 -12.16 -0.29
CA MET A 302 5.21 -11.44 -0.07
C MET A 302 6.05 -11.32 -1.35
N GLU A 303 6.16 -12.39 -2.15
CA GLU A 303 6.89 -12.39 -3.43
C GLU A 303 6.24 -11.52 -4.50
N MET A 304 4.90 -11.49 -4.50
CA MET A 304 4.13 -10.63 -5.40
C MET A 304 4.07 -9.17 -4.91
N GLN A 305 4.55 -8.88 -3.69
CA GLN A 305 4.39 -7.58 -3.02
C GLN A 305 2.91 -7.17 -2.91
N LEU A 306 2.06 -8.14 -2.55
CA LEU A 306 0.66 -7.92 -2.21
C LEU A 306 0.51 -7.90 -0.69
N PHE A 307 -0.25 -6.93 -0.19
CA PHE A 307 -0.34 -6.64 1.25
C PHE A 307 -1.74 -6.92 1.79
N CYS A 308 -1.83 -7.44 3.01
CA CYS A 308 -3.08 -7.76 3.70
C CYS A 308 -3.37 -6.79 4.84
N LYS A 309 -4.64 -6.60 5.17
CA LYS A 309 -5.04 -5.93 6.41
C LYS A 309 -4.68 -6.86 7.58
N GLY A 310 -3.80 -6.40 8.47
CA GLY A 310 -3.51 -7.12 9.71
C GLY A 310 -4.72 -7.05 10.63
N SER A 311 -5.45 -8.16 10.80
CA SER A 311 -6.47 -8.26 11.84
C SER A 311 -6.53 -9.68 12.40
N LYS A 312 -6.59 -9.77 13.73
CA LYS A 312 -6.54 -11.04 14.49
C LYS A 312 -7.67 -12.01 14.13
N GLN A 313 -8.83 -11.46 13.74
CA GLN A 313 -10.02 -12.23 13.35
C GLN A 313 -9.95 -12.78 11.91
N GLY A 314 -9.08 -12.24 11.05
CA GLY A 314 -8.89 -12.76 9.69
C GLY A 314 -7.89 -13.91 9.61
N ILE A 315 -6.87 -13.92 10.47
CA ILE A 315 -5.68 -14.80 10.34
C ILE A 315 -5.79 -16.06 11.21
N LEU A 316 -6.69 -16.07 12.19
CA LEU A 316 -6.93 -17.24 13.04
C LEU A 316 -8.02 -18.12 12.44
N PRO A 317 -7.87 -19.46 12.51
CA PRO A 317 -8.91 -20.36 12.05
C PRO A 317 -10.19 -20.14 12.87
N GLY A 318 -11.27 -19.82 12.17
CA GLY A 318 -12.64 -19.90 12.70
C GLY A 318 -13.17 -21.32 12.67
#